data_AF-F0G1V4-F1
#
_entry.id   AF-F0G1V4-F1
#
_cell.length_a   1.000
_cell.length_b   1.000
_cell.length_c   1.000
_cell.angle_alpha   90.00
_cell.angle_beta   90.00
_cell.angle_gamma   90.00
#
_symmetry.space_group_name_H-M   'P 1'
#
loop_
_entity.id
_entity.type
_entity.pdbx_description
1 polymer ?
#
loop_
_entity_poly.entity_id
_entity_poly.type
_entity_poly.pdbx_seq_one_letter_code
_entity_poly.pdbx_strand_id
1 'polypeptide(L)'
;AEVADRVLVMYRGEKVEEGESERIFAAPVHRYTRALLAAVPRLGSMHGTDAPEKFPLLKVDGAGAAVPVHGDAQPHVDPGAPPVLRVRDLVTRFPVKSGLFGRVSQYVHAVERVSFELRAGETLALVGESGCGKSTTGRSLLRLVESQSGSIEFDGRDISALKGADLQALRRNIQFIFQDPFASLNPRLTVGFSIMEPLLVHGVANGRDAQARVDWLLDKVGLPPEAARRYPHEFSGGQRQRIAIARALALNPKVVIADESVSALDVS
;
A
#
# COMPACT_ATOMS: atom_id res chain seq x y z
N ALA A 1 -22.00 -12.64 -7.08
CA ALA A 1 -23.05 -13.63 -7.40
C ALA A 1 -22.50 -14.87 -8.12
N GLU A 2 -21.37 -14.78 -8.83
CA GLU A 2 -20.92 -15.85 -9.74
C GLU A 2 -20.10 -16.98 -9.11
N VAL A 3 -19.81 -16.91 -7.80
CA VAL A 3 -18.86 -17.81 -7.11
C VAL A 3 -19.49 -18.62 -5.98
N ALA A 4 -20.76 -18.39 -5.67
CA ALA A 4 -21.48 -19.09 -4.61
C ALA A 4 -22.98 -19.14 -4.93
N ASP A 5 -23.66 -20.22 -4.55
CA ASP A 5 -25.12 -20.32 -4.70
C ASP A 5 -25.84 -19.48 -3.63
N ARG A 6 -25.32 -19.48 -2.40
CA ARG A 6 -25.90 -18.79 -1.25
C ARG A 6 -24.87 -17.94 -0.53
N VAL A 7 -25.32 -16.81 0.01
CA VAL A 7 -24.50 -15.89 0.82
C VAL A 7 -25.10 -15.79 2.22
N LEU A 8 -24.22 -15.90 3.21
CA LEU A 8 -24.51 -15.64 4.62
C LEU A 8 -23.66 -14.44 5.06
N VAL A 9 -24.32 -13.41 5.59
CA VAL A 9 -23.68 -12.18 6.06
C VAL A 9 -23.67 -12.20 7.59
N MET A 10 -22.50 -12.01 8.17
CA MET A 10 -22.31 -11.94 9.63
C MET A 10 -21.83 -10.56 10.06
N TYR A 11 -22.30 -10.10 11.23
CA TYR A 11 -21.80 -8.91 11.90
C TYR A 11 -21.64 -9.19 13.39
N ARG A 12 -20.45 -8.89 13.94
CA ARG A 12 -20.12 -9.11 15.36
C ARG A 12 -20.43 -10.53 15.88
N GLY A 13 -20.25 -11.54 15.02
CA GLY A 13 -20.48 -12.94 15.37
C GLY A 13 -21.93 -13.42 15.19
N GLU A 14 -22.86 -12.54 14.81
CA GLU A 14 -24.25 -12.90 14.56
C GLU A 14 -24.55 -12.98 13.07
N LYS A 15 -25.40 -13.93 12.67
CA LYS A 15 -25.95 -14.01 11.31
C LYS A 15 -26.99 -12.90 11.14
N VAL A 16 -26.70 -11.93 10.28
CA VAL A 16 -27.57 -10.77 10.05
C VAL A 16 -28.39 -10.87 8.77
N GLU A 17 -27.95 -11.65 7.79
CA GLU A 17 -28.69 -11.89 6.55
C GLU A 17 -28.25 -13.20 5.88
N GLU A 18 -29.17 -13.89 5.20
CA GLU A 18 -28.89 -15.13 4.46
C GLU A 18 -29.85 -15.26 3.28
N GLY A 19 -29.35 -15.70 2.12
CA GLY A 19 -30.19 -15.93 0.94
C GLY A 19 -29.39 -16.40 -0.27
N GLU A 20 -30.11 -16.67 -1.36
CA GLU A 20 -29.50 -16.89 -2.68
C GLU A 20 -28.62 -15.68 -3.06
N SER A 21 -27.45 -15.94 -3.64
CA SER A 21 -26.47 -14.93 -3.97
C SER A 21 -27.08 -13.77 -4.76
N GLU A 22 -27.80 -14.06 -5.84
CA GLU A 22 -28.44 -13.02 -6.67
C GLU A 22 -29.33 -12.09 -5.84
N ARG A 23 -30.11 -12.65 -4.92
CA ARG A 23 -31.03 -11.87 -4.08
C ARG A 23 -30.28 -10.96 -3.11
N ILE A 24 -29.21 -11.46 -2.48
CA ILE A 24 -28.39 -10.68 -1.55
C ILE A 24 -27.72 -9.51 -2.27
N PHE A 25 -27.20 -9.70 -3.48
CA PHE A 25 -26.56 -8.64 -4.26
C PHE A 25 -27.56 -7.66 -4.89
N ALA A 26 -28.76 -8.10 -5.27
CA ALA A 26 -29.77 -7.27 -5.92
C ALA A 26 -30.64 -6.47 -4.92
N ALA A 27 -31.04 -7.10 -3.81
CA ALA A 27 -31.99 -6.52 -2.86
C ALA A 27 -31.62 -6.82 -1.39
N PRO A 28 -30.46 -6.32 -0.91
CA PRO A 28 -30.03 -6.50 0.48
C PRO A 28 -30.98 -5.84 1.49
N VAL A 29 -31.45 -6.62 2.46
CA VAL A 29 -32.45 -6.20 3.46
C VAL A 29 -31.77 -5.62 4.71
N HIS A 30 -30.66 -6.20 5.16
CA HIS A 30 -29.99 -5.73 6.36
C HIS A 30 -29.14 -4.48 6.08
N ARG A 31 -29.13 -3.53 7.03
CA ARG A 31 -28.41 -2.24 6.88
C ARG A 31 -26.91 -2.46 6.67
N TYR A 32 -26.31 -3.39 7.40
CA TYR A 32 -24.91 -3.76 7.26
C TYR A 32 -24.60 -4.37 5.89
N THR A 33 -25.48 -5.23 5.34
CA THR A 33 -25.30 -5.81 4.00
C THR A 33 -25.35 -4.73 2.92
N ARG A 34 -26.30 -3.79 3.01
CA ARG A 34 -26.36 -2.62 2.13
C ARG A 34 -25.07 -1.80 2.15
N ALA A 35 -24.56 -1.56 3.36
CA ALA A 35 -23.31 -0.84 3.57
C ALA A 35 -22.12 -1.56 2.92
N LEU A 36 -21.94 -2.85 3.18
CA LEU A 36 -20.86 -3.66 2.58
C LEU A 36 -20.91 -3.61 1.05
N LEU A 37 -22.11 -3.76 0.46
CA LEU A 37 -22.27 -3.74 -1.00
C LEU A 37 -22.07 -2.34 -1.61
N ALA A 38 -22.37 -1.27 -0.87
CA ALA A 38 -22.10 0.10 -1.28
C ALA A 38 -20.59 0.45 -1.25
N ALA A 39 -19.79 -0.27 -0.47
CA ALA A 39 -18.34 -0.10 -0.43
C ALA A 39 -17.63 -0.66 -1.67
N VAL A 40 -18.24 -1.61 -2.37
CA VAL A 40 -17.60 -2.29 -3.50
C VAL A 40 -17.52 -1.33 -4.70
N PRO A 41 -16.32 -1.03 -5.22
CA PRO A 41 -16.16 -0.19 -6.40
C PRO A 41 -16.89 -0.81 -7.60
N ARG A 42 -17.69 -0.01 -8.32
CA ARG A 42 -18.34 -0.44 -9.56
C ARG A 42 -17.63 0.21 -10.74
N LEU A 43 -17.13 -0.58 -11.67
CA LEU A 43 -16.56 -0.05 -12.92
C LEU A 43 -17.60 0.85 -13.61
N GLY A 44 -17.19 2.06 -13.96
CA GLY A 44 -18.08 3.07 -14.57
C GLY A 44 -18.89 3.90 -13.57
N SER A 45 -18.81 3.69 -12.25
CA SER A 45 -19.57 4.52 -11.29
C SER A 45 -19.16 5.99 -11.24
N MET A 46 -17.98 6.33 -11.77
CA MET A 46 -17.48 7.70 -11.86
C MET A 46 -17.95 8.41 -13.14
N HIS A 47 -19.26 8.43 -13.39
CA HIS A 47 -19.81 9.20 -14.51
C HIS A 47 -19.79 10.71 -14.19
N GLY A 48 -19.07 11.50 -14.99
CA GLY A 48 -19.06 12.97 -14.91
C GLY A 48 -17.80 13.59 -14.34
N THR A 49 -16.78 12.80 -13.98
CA THR A 49 -15.47 13.30 -13.52
C THR A 49 -14.32 12.49 -14.11
N ASP A 50 -13.30 13.15 -14.65
CA ASP A 50 -12.09 12.49 -15.18
C ASP A 50 -11.03 12.18 -14.09
N ALA A 51 -11.23 12.69 -12.87
CA ALA A 51 -10.29 12.54 -11.76
C ALA A 51 -10.66 11.36 -10.84
N PRO A 52 -9.69 10.60 -10.31
CA PRO A 52 -9.94 9.56 -9.33
C PRO A 52 -10.58 10.11 -8.04
N GLU A 53 -11.64 9.45 -7.55
CA GLU A 53 -12.32 9.82 -6.30
C GLU A 53 -11.84 8.98 -5.11
N LYS A 54 -11.95 9.55 -3.90
CA LYS A 54 -11.76 8.78 -2.67
C LYS A 54 -12.97 7.89 -2.43
N PHE A 55 -12.73 6.64 -2.08
CA PHE A 55 -13.79 5.76 -1.62
C PHE A 55 -14.40 6.30 -0.32
N PRO A 56 -15.73 6.33 -0.18
CA PRO A 56 -16.36 6.66 1.09
C PRO A 56 -15.95 5.63 2.14
N LEU A 57 -15.44 6.11 3.27
CA LEU A 57 -15.13 5.24 4.40
C LEU A 57 -16.43 4.86 5.09
N LEU A 58 -16.66 3.57 5.31
CA LEU A 58 -17.81 3.11 6.08
C LEU A 58 -17.51 3.27 7.57
N LYS A 59 -18.22 4.18 8.25
CA LYS A 59 -18.24 4.20 9.71
C LYS A 59 -19.48 3.47 10.20
N VAL A 60 -19.28 2.34 10.87
CA VAL A 60 -20.37 1.65 11.57
C VAL A 60 -20.59 2.31 12.92
N ASP A 61 -21.76 2.92 13.10
CA ASP A 61 -22.14 3.55 14.36
C ASP A 61 -22.50 2.51 15.45
N GLY A 62 -22.72 2.97 16.68
CA GLY A 62 -23.11 2.12 17.81
C GLY A 62 -24.42 1.35 17.60
N ALA A 63 -25.22 1.71 16.59
CA ALA A 63 -26.47 1.07 16.21
C ALA A 63 -26.34 0.12 15.00
N GLY A 64 -25.12 -0.12 14.50
CA GLY A 64 -24.86 -1.02 13.38
C GLY A 64 -25.20 -0.45 12.00
N ALA A 65 -25.50 0.85 11.90
CA ALA A 65 -25.65 1.53 10.63
C ALA A 65 -24.26 1.97 10.15
N ALA A 66 -23.84 1.51 8.97
CA ALA A 66 -22.66 2.05 8.34
C ALA A 66 -23.06 3.26 7.49
N VAL A 67 -22.48 4.42 7.81
CA VAL A 67 -22.68 5.66 7.05
C VAL A 67 -21.44 5.91 6.19
N PRO A 68 -21.57 6.09 4.86
CA PRO A 68 -20.46 6.49 4.02
C PRO A 68 -20.01 7.89 4.40
N VAL A 69 -18.74 8.03 4.76
CA VAL A 69 -18.08 9.31 5.00
C VAL A 69 -17.26 9.66 3.77
N HIS A 70 -17.69 10.68 3.03
CA HIS A 70 -16.94 11.24 1.91
C HIS A 70 -15.84 12.17 2.46
N GLY A 71 -14.59 11.92 2.09
CA GLY A 71 -13.50 12.85 2.37
C GLY A 71 -13.45 13.97 1.32
N ASP A 72 -12.68 15.02 1.59
CA ASP A 72 -12.47 16.12 0.63
C ASP A 72 -11.99 15.58 -0.72
N ALA A 73 -12.44 16.22 -1.82
CA ALA A 73 -12.00 15.91 -3.18
C ALA A 73 -10.47 15.87 -3.28
N GLN A 74 -9.93 14.94 -4.08
CA GLN A 74 -8.49 14.95 -4.33
C GLN A 74 -8.10 16.26 -5.04
N PRO A 75 -6.99 16.91 -4.67
CA PRO A 75 -6.44 17.97 -5.49
C PRO A 75 -6.17 17.42 -6.89
N HIS A 76 -6.62 18.12 -7.92
CA HIS A 76 -6.29 17.75 -9.30
C HIS A 76 -4.76 17.69 -9.47
N VAL A 77 -4.28 16.61 -10.10
CA VAL A 77 -2.88 16.53 -10.57
C VAL A 77 -2.68 17.66 -11.57
N ASP A 78 -1.74 18.57 -11.31
CA ASP A 78 -1.34 19.59 -12.29
C ASP A 78 -0.56 18.91 -13.43
N PRO A 79 -1.11 18.86 -14.66
CA PRO A 79 -0.43 18.20 -15.78
C PRO A 79 0.89 18.89 -16.17
N GLY A 80 1.01 20.19 -15.88
CA GLY A 80 2.19 21.01 -16.18
C GLY A 80 3.28 20.93 -15.11
N ALA A 81 3.00 20.35 -13.94
CA ALA A 81 3.98 20.19 -12.88
C ALA A 81 5.07 19.17 -13.29
N PRO A 82 6.33 19.40 -12.89
CA PRO A 82 7.39 18.42 -13.11
C PRO A 82 7.10 17.10 -12.38
N PRO A 83 7.47 15.94 -12.94
CA PRO A 83 7.28 14.67 -12.27
C PRO A 83 8.15 14.57 -11.01
N VAL A 84 7.59 13.99 -9.94
CA VAL A 84 8.34 13.64 -8.73
C VAL A 84 9.24 12.43 -8.95
N LEU A 85 8.80 11.51 -9.83
CA LEU A 85 9.57 10.33 -10.23
C LEU A 85 9.46 10.16 -11.74
N ARG A 86 10.60 9.94 -12.40
CA ARG A 86 10.69 9.64 -13.82
C ARG A 86 11.57 8.43 -14.04
N VAL A 87 11.06 7.47 -14.80
CA VAL A 87 11.74 6.21 -15.12
C VAL A 87 11.84 6.12 -16.64
N ARG A 88 13.05 5.86 -17.15
CA ARG A 88 13.31 5.72 -18.59
C ARG A 88 14.06 4.44 -18.88
N ASP A 89 13.50 3.63 -19.76
CA ASP A 89 14.08 2.41 -20.31
C ASP A 89 14.69 1.49 -19.24
N LEU A 90 14.01 1.36 -18.10
CA LEU A 90 14.49 0.57 -16.96
C LEU A 90 14.63 -0.89 -17.36
N VAL A 91 15.83 -1.45 -17.14
CA VAL A 91 16.11 -2.88 -17.32
C VAL A 91 16.59 -3.47 -15.99
N THR A 92 15.96 -4.56 -15.56
CA THR A 92 16.34 -5.31 -14.35
C THR A 92 16.32 -6.81 -14.65
N ARG A 93 17.47 -7.46 -14.51
CA ARG A 93 17.70 -8.87 -14.79
C ARG A 93 18.32 -9.59 -13.60
N PHE A 94 18.01 -10.87 -13.42
CA PHE A 94 18.60 -11.70 -12.37
C PHE A 94 19.46 -12.81 -12.97
N PRO A 95 20.73 -12.99 -12.54
CA PRO A 95 21.57 -14.04 -13.06
C PRO A 95 21.09 -15.41 -12.57
N VAL A 96 20.93 -16.36 -13.50
CA VAL A 96 20.75 -17.78 -13.20
C VAL A 96 22.12 -18.43 -13.19
N LYS A 97 22.51 -18.97 -12.03
CA LYS A 97 23.79 -19.65 -11.84
C LYS A 97 23.58 -21.16 -11.95
N SER A 98 24.46 -21.85 -12.67
CA SER A 98 24.41 -23.32 -12.80
C SER A 98 25.80 -23.97 -12.78
N GLY A 99 25.82 -25.28 -12.53
CA GLY A 99 27.02 -26.10 -12.45
C GLY A 99 27.77 -26.00 -11.11
N LEU A 100 28.76 -26.89 -10.92
CA LEU A 100 29.55 -27.01 -9.69
C LEU A 100 30.33 -25.74 -9.31
N PHE A 101 30.58 -24.84 -10.26
CA PHE A 101 31.32 -23.59 -10.04
C PHE A 101 30.42 -22.34 -10.02
N GLY A 102 29.10 -22.49 -10.09
CA GLY A 102 28.14 -21.37 -9.99
C GLY A 102 28.30 -20.29 -11.07
N ARG A 103 28.74 -20.66 -12.28
CA ARG A 103 28.85 -19.73 -13.41
C ARG A 103 27.46 -19.24 -13.83
N VAL A 104 27.37 -17.96 -14.19
CA VAL A 104 26.14 -17.40 -14.76
C VAL A 104 25.93 -18.00 -16.14
N SER A 105 24.83 -18.74 -16.31
CA SER A 105 24.49 -19.41 -17.56
C SER A 105 23.41 -18.67 -18.33
N GLN A 106 22.48 -18.02 -17.62
CA GLN A 106 21.36 -17.28 -18.21
C GLN A 106 20.97 -16.09 -17.32
N TYR A 107 20.09 -15.24 -17.83
CA TYR A 107 19.46 -14.17 -17.07
C TYR A 107 17.94 -14.31 -17.12
N VAL A 108 17.29 -14.08 -15.99
CA VAL A 108 15.84 -13.85 -15.94
C VAL A 108 15.60 -12.37 -16.25
N HIS A 109 14.86 -12.11 -17.31
CA HIS A 109 14.51 -10.77 -17.78
C HIS A 109 13.27 -10.27 -17.04
N ALA A 110 13.45 -9.77 -15.82
CA ALA A 110 12.33 -9.39 -14.96
C ALA A 110 11.71 -8.04 -15.34
N VAL A 111 12.49 -7.09 -15.84
CA VAL A 111 12.02 -5.78 -16.34
C VAL A 111 12.81 -5.45 -17.60
N GLU A 112 12.11 -5.09 -18.68
CA GLU A 112 12.72 -4.77 -19.97
C GLU A 112 12.14 -3.47 -20.55
N ARG A 113 12.92 -2.38 -20.47
CA ARG A 113 12.64 -1.05 -21.05
C ARG A 113 11.32 -0.45 -20.59
N VAL A 114 11.05 -0.50 -19.29
CA VAL A 114 9.88 0.14 -18.68
C VAL A 114 10.14 1.63 -18.50
N SER A 115 9.20 2.46 -18.99
CA SER A 115 9.26 3.93 -18.92
C SER A 115 7.93 4.48 -18.42
N PHE A 116 7.97 5.37 -17.43
CA PHE A 116 6.80 6.08 -16.92
C PHE A 116 7.22 7.32 -16.12
N GLU A 117 6.25 8.21 -15.89
CA GLU A 117 6.39 9.36 -15.01
C GLU A 117 5.31 9.31 -13.93
N LEU A 118 5.60 9.88 -12.77
CA LEU A 118 4.66 10.06 -11.67
C LEU A 118 4.76 11.51 -11.19
N ARG A 119 3.64 12.21 -11.14
CA ARG A 119 3.51 13.58 -10.63
C ARG A 119 3.06 13.60 -9.16
N ALA A 120 3.25 14.74 -8.51
CA ALA A 120 2.74 14.94 -7.16
C ALA A 120 1.21 14.84 -7.14
N GLY A 121 0.66 14.05 -6.22
CA GLY A 121 -0.78 13.79 -6.12
C GLY A 121 -1.32 12.75 -7.10
N GLU A 122 -0.50 12.26 -8.03
CA GLU A 122 -0.91 11.25 -9.00
C GLU A 122 -0.91 9.85 -8.36
N THR A 123 -1.88 9.02 -8.73
CA THR A 123 -1.88 7.58 -8.44
C THR A 123 -1.65 6.82 -9.73
N LEU A 124 -0.47 6.21 -9.88
CA LEU A 124 -0.13 5.35 -11.00
C LEU A 124 -0.33 3.87 -10.62
N ALA A 125 -1.14 3.14 -11.39
CA ALA A 125 -1.32 1.71 -11.21
C ALA A 125 -0.46 0.91 -12.21
N LEU A 126 0.35 -0.02 -11.70
CA LEU A 126 1.09 -0.98 -12.51
C LEU A 126 0.41 -2.35 -12.40
N VAL A 127 -0.21 -2.81 -13.49
CA VAL A 127 -1.02 -4.04 -13.53
C VAL A 127 -0.43 -5.03 -14.52
N GLY A 128 -0.56 -6.31 -14.21
CA GLY A 128 -0.09 -7.42 -15.04
C GLY A 128 -0.14 -8.74 -14.28
N GLU A 129 0.11 -9.84 -14.98
CA GLU A 129 0.07 -11.19 -14.41
C GLU A 129 1.12 -11.41 -13.31
N SER A 130 0.94 -12.45 -12.49
CA SER A 130 1.94 -12.84 -11.51
C SER A 130 3.28 -13.11 -12.21
N GLY A 131 4.39 -12.60 -11.65
CA GLY A 131 5.73 -12.78 -12.22
C GLY A 131 6.10 -11.82 -13.37
N CYS A 132 5.22 -10.92 -13.82
CA CYS A 132 5.53 -10.00 -14.93
C CYS A 132 6.47 -8.82 -14.59
N GLY A 133 7.08 -8.81 -13.40
CA GLY A 133 8.08 -7.80 -13.02
C GLY A 133 7.58 -6.57 -12.25
N LYS A 134 6.31 -6.51 -11.82
CA LYS A 134 5.75 -5.37 -11.07
C LYS A 134 6.54 -5.06 -9.79
N SER A 135 6.68 -6.06 -8.93
CA SER A 135 7.39 -5.92 -7.66
C SER A 135 8.89 -5.70 -7.85
N THR A 136 9.47 -6.22 -8.94
CA THR A 136 10.87 -5.92 -9.32
C THR A 136 11.01 -4.45 -9.70
N THR A 137 10.10 -3.94 -10.53
CA THR A 137 10.07 -2.53 -10.95
C THR A 137 10.03 -1.62 -9.73
N GLY A 138 9.11 -1.84 -8.80
CA GLY A 138 9.01 -1.07 -7.56
C GLY A 138 10.28 -1.13 -6.70
N ARG A 139 10.88 -2.32 -6.54
CA ARG A 139 12.13 -2.49 -5.76
C ARG A 139 13.33 -1.78 -6.41
N SER A 140 13.38 -1.71 -7.73
CA SER A 140 14.44 -0.99 -8.46
C SER A 140 14.38 0.52 -8.22
N LEU A 141 13.19 1.11 -8.04
CA LEU A 141 13.03 2.55 -7.75
C LEU A 141 13.71 2.99 -6.44
N LEU A 142 13.85 2.08 -5.48
CA LEU A 142 14.50 2.31 -4.19
C LEU A 142 15.95 1.81 -4.14
N ARG A 143 16.45 1.28 -5.26
CA ARG A 143 17.72 0.55 -5.34
C ARG A 143 17.80 -0.56 -4.29
N LEU A 144 16.69 -1.26 -4.07
CA LEU A 144 16.67 -2.55 -3.36
C LEU A 144 17.11 -3.68 -4.31
N VAL A 145 16.89 -3.48 -5.60
CA VAL A 145 17.43 -4.28 -6.70
C VAL A 145 18.16 -3.33 -7.64
N GLU A 146 19.37 -3.70 -8.08
CA GLU A 146 20.12 -2.90 -9.04
C GLU A 146 19.59 -3.09 -10.47
N SER A 147 19.40 -2.00 -11.18
CA SER A 147 19.10 -2.00 -12.61
C SER A 147 20.38 -2.09 -13.45
N GLN A 148 20.34 -2.79 -14.57
CA GLN A 148 21.48 -2.89 -15.50
C GLN A 148 21.56 -1.69 -16.45
N SER A 149 20.43 -1.11 -16.82
CA SER A 149 20.36 0.07 -17.70
C SER A 149 19.06 0.85 -17.50
N GLY A 150 18.97 1.99 -18.18
CA GLY A 150 17.90 2.98 -17.98
C GLY A 150 18.30 4.03 -16.94
N SER A 151 17.42 5.01 -16.72
CA SER A 151 17.58 6.03 -15.69
C SER A 151 16.36 6.12 -14.79
N ILE A 152 16.62 6.46 -13.54
CA ILE A 152 15.58 6.77 -12.55
C ILE A 152 15.93 8.14 -11.97
N GLU A 153 15.02 9.10 -12.12
CA GLU A 153 15.13 10.45 -11.59
C GLU A 153 14.09 10.65 -10.49
N PHE A 154 14.51 11.22 -9.37
CA PHE A 154 13.64 11.62 -8.26
C PHE A 154 13.83 13.12 -7.99
N ASP A 155 12.76 13.90 -8.00
CA ASP A 155 12.79 15.37 -7.94
C ASP A 155 13.81 15.97 -8.95
N GLY A 156 13.88 15.40 -10.16
CA GLY A 156 14.80 15.83 -11.23
C GLY A 156 16.27 15.44 -11.02
N ARG A 157 16.61 14.68 -9.97
CA ARG A 157 17.96 14.17 -9.71
C ARG A 157 18.06 12.69 -10.06
N ASP A 158 19.02 12.31 -10.90
CA ASP A 158 19.32 10.90 -11.17
C ASP A 158 19.78 10.17 -9.89
N ILE A 159 19.20 8.99 -9.62
CA ILE A 159 19.44 8.25 -8.38
C ILE A 159 20.49 7.13 -8.49
N SER A 160 20.98 6.82 -9.69
CA SER A 160 21.83 5.66 -9.99
C SER A 160 23.16 5.70 -9.24
N ALA A 161 23.73 6.89 -9.08
CA ALA A 161 25.03 7.10 -8.45
C ALA A 161 24.97 7.45 -6.95
N LEU A 162 23.77 7.59 -6.36
CA LEU A 162 23.64 8.03 -4.95
C LEU A 162 24.27 7.03 -3.99
N LYS A 163 24.92 7.55 -2.95
CA LYS A 163 25.56 6.75 -1.89
C LYS A 163 25.39 7.45 -0.53
N GLY A 164 25.60 6.70 0.55
CA GLY A 164 25.61 7.25 1.91
C GLY A 164 24.35 8.06 2.24
N ALA A 165 24.56 9.29 2.72
CA ALA A 165 23.48 10.19 3.16
C ALA A 165 22.49 10.54 2.04
N ASP A 166 22.93 10.68 0.79
CA ASP A 166 22.03 10.98 -0.34
C ASP A 166 21.07 9.81 -0.62
N LEU A 167 21.57 8.58 -0.57
CA LEU A 167 20.73 7.39 -0.73
C LEU A 167 19.77 7.22 0.46
N GLN A 168 20.22 7.59 1.66
CA GLN A 168 19.36 7.58 2.85
C GLN A 168 18.26 8.65 2.76
N ALA A 169 18.56 9.83 2.21
CA ALA A 169 17.58 10.88 1.94
C ALA A 169 16.56 10.46 0.86
N LEU A 170 17.00 9.78 -0.21
CA LEU A 170 16.10 9.17 -1.18
C LEU A 170 15.14 8.20 -0.50
N ARG A 171 15.68 7.26 0.29
CA ARG A 171 14.88 6.25 1.02
C ARG A 171 13.97 6.88 2.07
N ARG A 172 14.25 8.06 2.60
CA ARG A 172 13.30 8.79 3.46
C ARG A 172 12.08 9.29 2.67
N ASN A 173 12.29 9.73 1.43
CA ASN A 173 11.24 10.34 0.61
C ASN A 173 10.45 9.34 -0.24
N ILE A 174 10.98 8.14 -0.47
CA ILE A 174 10.29 7.05 -1.15
C ILE A 174 10.14 5.90 -0.16
N GLN A 175 8.92 5.44 0.08
CA GLN A 175 8.63 4.37 1.05
C GLN A 175 7.91 3.21 0.36
N PHE A 176 8.13 2.00 0.86
CA PHE A 176 7.60 0.77 0.26
C PHE A 176 6.69 0.04 1.25
N ILE A 177 5.49 -0.30 0.82
CA ILE A 177 4.56 -1.19 1.53
C ILE A 177 4.63 -2.54 0.82
N PHE A 178 5.16 -3.54 1.52
CA PHE A 178 5.35 -4.88 0.98
C PHE A 178 4.07 -5.71 1.00
N GLN A 179 3.99 -6.69 0.09
CA GLN A 179 2.89 -7.64 -0.06
C GLN A 179 2.59 -8.45 1.20
N ASP A 180 3.62 -8.82 1.98
CA ASP A 180 3.46 -9.54 3.25
C ASP A 180 3.83 -8.65 4.44
N PRO A 181 2.84 -8.09 5.16
CA PRO A 181 3.06 -7.33 6.38
C PRO A 181 3.79 -8.13 7.46
N PHE A 182 3.56 -9.45 7.54
CA PHE A 182 4.14 -10.30 8.56
C PHE A 182 5.66 -10.40 8.39
N ALA A 183 6.12 -10.73 7.18
CA ALA A 183 7.54 -10.73 6.87
C ALA A 183 8.18 -9.34 7.04
N SER A 184 7.40 -8.28 6.86
CA SER A 184 7.90 -6.91 7.01
C SER A 184 8.08 -6.46 8.46
N LEU A 185 7.39 -7.07 9.43
CA LEU A 185 7.43 -6.70 10.84
C LEU A 185 8.27 -7.69 11.64
N ASN A 186 9.19 -7.19 12.47
CA ASN A 186 9.97 -8.07 13.34
C ASN A 186 9.08 -8.58 14.49
N PRO A 187 8.84 -9.91 14.62
CA PRO A 187 7.93 -10.46 15.62
C PRO A 187 8.41 -10.25 17.06
N ARG A 188 9.68 -9.90 17.25
CA ARG A 188 10.30 -9.63 18.56
C ARG A 188 10.24 -8.17 18.99
N LEU A 189 9.76 -7.28 18.12
CA LEU A 189 9.64 -5.85 18.40
C LEU A 189 8.17 -5.47 18.52
N THR A 190 7.88 -4.46 19.34
CA THR A 190 6.52 -3.93 19.43
C THR A 190 6.15 -3.18 18.16
N VAL A 191 4.86 -3.07 17.92
CA VAL A 191 4.31 -2.30 16.80
C VAL A 191 4.68 -0.83 16.92
N GLY A 192 4.61 -0.27 18.13
CA GLY A 192 5.01 1.12 18.38
C GLY A 192 6.47 1.37 18.01
N PHE A 193 7.39 0.48 18.41
CA PHE A 193 8.78 0.57 18.01
C PHE A 193 8.96 0.44 16.49
N SER A 194 8.27 -0.52 15.86
CA SER A 194 8.35 -0.74 14.42
C SER A 194 7.91 0.49 13.60
N ILE A 195 6.91 1.24 14.07
CA ILE A 195 6.47 2.50 13.46
C ILE A 195 7.44 3.65 13.79
N MET A 196 8.03 3.63 14.98
CA MET A 196 8.98 4.66 15.45
C MET A 196 10.36 4.55 14.79
N GLU A 197 10.84 3.34 14.53
CA GLU A 197 12.20 3.05 14.06
C GLU A 197 12.63 3.91 12.87
N PRO A 198 11.82 4.10 11.80
CA PRO A 198 12.20 4.97 10.69
C PRO A 198 12.45 6.43 11.12
N LEU A 199 11.70 6.94 12.11
CA LEU A 199 11.89 8.30 12.63
C LEU A 199 13.25 8.45 13.30
N LEU A 200 13.65 7.44 14.07
CA LEU A 200 14.93 7.41 14.78
C LEU A 200 16.11 7.25 13.81
N VAL A 201 16.03 6.26 12.91
CA VAL A 201 17.08 5.92 11.94
C VAL A 201 17.40 7.09 11.01
N HIS A 202 16.38 7.88 10.64
CA HIS A 202 16.53 9.04 9.78
C HIS A 202 16.66 10.37 10.54
N GLY A 203 16.72 10.36 11.88
CA GLY A 203 16.86 11.55 12.70
C GLY A 203 15.72 12.57 12.54
N VAL A 204 14.50 12.11 12.22
CA VAL A 204 13.34 12.98 11.92
C VAL A 204 12.63 13.41 13.19
N ALA A 205 12.53 12.52 14.17
CA ALA A 205 11.94 12.78 15.48
C ALA A 205 12.56 11.83 16.50
N ASN A 206 12.55 12.21 17.77
CA ASN A 206 12.98 11.37 18.90
C ASN A 206 12.09 11.60 20.13
N GLY A 207 12.25 10.75 21.14
CA GLY A 207 11.59 10.91 22.44
C GLY A 207 10.07 11.12 22.33
N ARG A 208 9.58 12.21 22.93
CA ARG A 208 8.15 12.55 22.97
C ARG A 208 7.56 12.85 21.59
N ASP A 209 8.32 13.48 20.70
CA ASP A 209 7.83 13.83 19.35
C ASP A 209 7.65 12.57 18.50
N ALA A 210 8.57 11.62 18.61
CA ALA A 210 8.46 10.33 17.95
C ALA A 210 7.25 9.53 18.47
N GLN A 211 7.02 9.54 19.79
CA GLN A 211 5.85 8.88 20.37
C GLN A 211 4.54 9.52 19.91
N ALA A 212 4.44 10.86 19.93
CA ALA A 212 3.25 11.57 19.46
C ALA A 212 2.95 11.26 17.98
N ARG A 213 3.99 11.12 17.16
CA ARG A 213 3.86 10.71 15.76
C ARG A 213 3.34 9.28 15.62
N VAL A 214 3.82 8.34 16.43
CA VAL A 214 3.34 6.95 16.45
C VAL A 214 1.86 6.89 16.86
N ASP A 215 1.48 7.60 17.92
CA ASP A 215 0.11 7.60 18.42
C ASP A 215 -0.85 8.18 17.37
N TRP A 216 -0.45 9.28 16.71
CA TRP A 216 -1.20 9.85 15.61
C TRP A 216 -1.34 8.88 14.42
N LEU A 217 -0.27 8.17 14.05
CA LEU A 217 -0.32 7.20 12.95
C LEU A 217 -1.23 6.01 13.28
N LEU A 218 -1.19 5.51 14.51
CA LEU A 218 -2.06 4.44 14.97
C LEU A 218 -3.53 4.86 14.88
N ASP A 219 -3.87 6.05 15.37
CA ASP A 219 -5.22 6.62 15.25
C ASP A 219 -5.66 6.72 13.78
N LYS A 220 -4.80 7.23 12.89
CA LYS A 220 -5.10 7.34 11.46
C LYS A 220 -5.36 6.01 10.76
N VAL A 221 -4.76 4.94 11.25
CA VAL A 221 -5.03 3.59 10.74
C VAL A 221 -6.08 2.84 11.57
N GLY A 222 -6.84 3.54 12.42
CA GLY A 222 -7.95 2.96 13.19
C GLY A 222 -7.50 1.96 14.25
N LEU A 223 -6.34 2.20 14.86
CA LEU A 223 -5.83 1.46 16.02
C LEU A 223 -5.67 2.41 17.21
N PRO A 224 -6.07 1.99 18.42
CA PRO A 224 -5.90 2.83 19.60
C PRO A 224 -4.40 2.97 19.97
N PRO A 225 -3.94 4.10 20.53
CA PRO A 225 -2.53 4.31 20.88
C PRO A 225 -1.91 3.20 21.76
N GLU A 226 -2.71 2.58 22.64
CA GLU A 226 -2.29 1.48 23.50
C GLU A 226 -1.81 0.26 22.71
N ALA A 227 -2.25 0.11 21.45
CA ALA A 227 -1.78 -0.91 20.53
C ALA A 227 -0.27 -0.83 20.27
N ALA A 228 0.37 0.33 20.48
CA ALA A 228 1.81 0.51 20.35
C ALA A 228 2.63 -0.46 21.20
N ARG A 229 2.08 -0.93 22.33
CA ARG A 229 2.78 -1.83 23.27
C ARG A 229 2.71 -3.31 22.87
N ARG A 230 1.86 -3.65 21.92
CA ARG A 230 1.61 -5.03 21.48
C ARG A 230 2.57 -5.46 20.40
N TYR A 231 2.71 -6.77 20.24
CA TYR A 231 3.54 -7.43 19.25
C TYR A 231 2.74 -7.80 17.99
N PRO A 232 3.40 -7.94 16.81
CA PRO A 232 2.72 -8.22 15.54
C PRO A 232 1.79 -9.45 15.53
N HIS A 233 2.11 -10.49 16.30
CA HIS A 233 1.31 -11.73 16.36
C HIS A 233 -0.04 -11.53 17.06
N GLU A 234 -0.21 -10.43 17.81
CA GLU A 234 -1.46 -10.13 18.52
C GLU A 234 -2.50 -9.41 17.65
N PHE A 235 -2.18 -9.13 16.39
CA PHE A 235 -3.04 -8.40 15.45
C PHE A 235 -3.59 -9.33 14.36
N SER A 236 -4.75 -8.99 13.79
CA SER A 236 -5.25 -9.65 12.57
C SER A 236 -4.39 -9.32 11.36
N GLY A 237 -4.58 -10.03 10.23
CA GLY A 237 -3.90 -9.74 8.96
C GLY A 237 -4.11 -8.29 8.51
N GLY A 238 -5.36 -7.83 8.45
CA GLY A 238 -5.69 -6.45 8.07
C GLY A 238 -5.16 -5.39 9.05
N GLN A 239 -5.12 -5.69 10.36
CA GLN A 239 -4.48 -4.79 11.34
C GLN A 239 -2.97 -4.68 11.12
N ARG A 240 -2.29 -5.80 10.84
CA ARG A 240 -0.85 -5.80 10.49
C ARG A 240 -0.57 -5.02 9.21
N GLN A 241 -1.43 -5.15 8.19
CA GLN A 241 -1.32 -4.36 6.96
C GLN A 241 -1.42 -2.86 7.25
N ARG A 242 -2.41 -2.47 8.06
CA ARG A 242 -2.59 -1.09 8.53
C ARG A 242 -1.37 -0.57 9.30
N ILE A 243 -0.76 -1.40 10.14
CA ILE A 243 0.50 -1.08 10.82
C ILE A 243 1.66 -0.89 9.84
N ALA A 244 1.78 -1.75 8.81
CA ALA A 244 2.81 -1.61 7.78
C ALA A 244 2.65 -0.31 6.97
N ILE A 245 1.40 0.08 6.67
CA ILE A 245 1.07 1.37 6.06
C ILE A 245 1.48 2.53 6.98
N ALA A 246 1.11 2.47 8.26
CA ALA A 246 1.50 3.48 9.25
C ALA A 246 3.03 3.67 9.33
N ARG A 247 3.79 2.57 9.33
CA ARG A 247 5.26 2.62 9.31
C ARG A 247 5.79 3.31 8.05
N ALA A 248 5.29 2.96 6.87
CA ALA A 248 5.71 3.58 5.62
C ALA A 248 5.39 5.09 5.58
N LEU A 249 4.28 5.51 6.18
CA LEU A 249 3.87 6.92 6.24
C LEU A 249 4.56 7.71 7.37
N ALA A 250 5.35 7.05 8.23
CA ALA A 250 5.93 7.70 9.39
C ALA A 250 6.80 8.91 9.02
N LEU A 251 7.54 8.82 7.92
CA LEU A 251 8.50 9.84 7.47
C LEU A 251 7.92 10.95 6.59
N ASN A 252 6.60 10.97 6.34
CA ASN A 252 5.94 11.84 5.35
C ASN A 252 6.61 11.73 3.96
N PRO A 253 6.63 10.54 3.34
CA PRO A 253 7.26 10.35 2.04
C PRO A 253 6.54 11.13 0.94
N LYS A 254 7.29 11.50 -0.11
CA LYS A 254 6.74 12.07 -1.35
C LYS A 254 6.17 11.00 -2.28
N VAL A 255 6.72 9.79 -2.23
CA VAL A 255 6.29 8.65 -3.04
C VAL A 255 6.09 7.43 -2.15
N VAL A 256 4.95 6.76 -2.32
CA VAL A 256 4.66 5.49 -1.67
C VAL A 256 4.47 4.44 -2.76
N ILE A 257 5.22 3.35 -2.66
CA ILE A 257 5.08 2.19 -3.54
C ILE A 257 4.29 1.13 -2.77
N ALA A 258 3.13 0.76 -3.30
CA ALA A 258 2.25 -0.24 -2.73
C ALA A 258 2.30 -1.53 -3.57
N ASP A 259 2.95 -2.56 -3.06
CA ASP A 259 3.05 -3.88 -3.73
C ASP A 259 1.99 -4.80 -3.13
N GLU A 260 0.83 -4.90 -3.78
CA GLU A 260 -0.33 -5.70 -3.34
C GLU A 260 -0.81 -5.42 -1.90
N SER A 261 -0.67 -4.18 -1.44
CA SER A 261 -0.90 -3.78 -0.05
C SER A 261 -2.36 -3.81 0.44
N VAL A 262 -3.30 -4.25 -0.40
CA VAL A 262 -4.74 -4.33 -0.07
C VAL A 262 -5.30 -5.74 -0.25
N SER A 263 -4.50 -6.72 -0.65
CA SER A 263 -4.95 -8.11 -0.81
C SER A 263 -5.41 -8.76 0.51
N ALA A 264 -4.88 -8.28 1.63
CA ALA A 264 -5.17 -8.77 2.98
C ALA A 264 -6.04 -7.80 3.83
N LEU A 265 -6.58 -6.73 3.24
CA LEU A 265 -7.53 -5.84 3.90
C LEU A 265 -8.95 -6.31 3.63
N ASP A 266 -9.66 -6.70 4.68
CA ASP A 266 -11.12 -6.87 4.62
C ASP A 266 -11.80 -5.52 4.38
N VAL A 267 -13.02 -5.56 3.83
CA VAL A 267 -13.89 -4.40 3.53
C VAL A 267 -14.49 -3.78 4.81
N SER A 268 -13.76 -3.83 5.92
CA SER A 268 -14.24 -3.46 7.27
C SER A 268 -14.07 -1.98 7.60
#